data_AF-A0A6B3EV48-F1
#
_entry.id   AF-A0A6B3EV48-F1
#
_cell.length_a   1.000
_cell.length_b   1.000
_cell.length_c   1.000
_cell.angle_alpha   90.00
_cell.angle_beta   90.00
_cell.angle_gamma   90.00
#
_symmetry.space_group_name_H-M   'P 1'
#
loop_
_entity.id
_entity.type
_entity.pdbx_description
1 polymer ?
#
loop_
_entity_poly.entity_id
_entity_poly.type
_entity_poly.pdbx_seq_one_letter_code
_entity_poly.pdbx_strand_id
1 'polypeptide(L)' 'MQLTVVLPVITDAFTESVRAEVAHWAAPDTRIDVRRITRGTASIESEYDEAL' A
#
# COMPACT_ATOMS: atom_id res chain seq x y z
N MET A 1 -4.29 -17.37 -4.24
CA MET A 1 -4.87 -16.51 -3.17
C MET A 1 -4.93 -15.06 -3.69
N GLN A 2 -5.84 -14.21 -3.20
CA GLN A 2 -5.86 -12.78 -3.55
C GLN A 2 -5.52 -11.94 -2.31
N LEU A 3 -4.48 -11.11 -2.42
CA LEU A 3 -4.11 -10.13 -1.40
C LEU A 3 -4.48 -8.73 -1.88
N THR A 4 -5.16 -7.98 -1.03
CA THR A 4 -5.31 -6.53 -1.19
C THR A 4 -4.40 -5.86 -0.18
N VAL A 5 -3.41 -5.13 -0.68
CA VAL A 5 -2.45 -4.39 0.13
C VAL A 5 -2.86 -2.93 0.08
N VAL A 6 -3.22 -2.36 1.23
CA VAL A 6 -3.69 -0.98 1.31
C VAL A 6 -2.55 -0.09 1.79
N LEU A 7 -2.18 0.90 0.97
CA LEU A 7 -1.35 2.02 1.39
C LEU A 7 -2.28 3.14 1.89
N PRO A 8 -2.22 3.49 3.18
CA PRO A 8 -3.03 4.57 3.77
C PRO A 8 -2.46 5.96 3.44
N VAL A 9 -2.05 6.16 2.19
CA VAL A 9 -1.57 7.44 1.67
C VAL A 9 -2.13 7.68 0.27
N ILE A 10 -2.26 8.94 -0.11
CA ILE A 10 -2.77 9.33 -1.44
C ILE A 10 -1.68 9.26 -2.52
N THR A 11 -0.40 9.29 -2.15
CA THR A 11 0.71 9.30 -3.12
C THR A 11 0.91 7.93 -3.76
N ASP A 12 1.24 7.88 -5.06
CA ASP A 12 1.56 6.65 -5.77
C ASP A 12 3.04 6.26 -5.71
N ALA A 13 3.90 7.13 -5.17
CA ALA A 13 5.35 7.00 -5.14
C ALA A 13 5.85 5.66 -4.55
N PHE A 14 5.08 5.03 -3.67
CA PHE A 14 5.45 3.80 -2.99
C PHE A 14 4.82 2.53 -3.60
N THR A 15 3.91 2.67 -4.56
CA THR A 15 3.06 1.57 -5.06
C THR A 15 3.87 0.39 -5.58
N GLU A 16 4.85 0.67 -6.45
CA GLU A 16 5.64 -0.39 -7.09
C GLU A 16 6.67 -1.00 -6.14
N SER A 17 7.27 -0.20 -5.26
CA SER A 17 8.18 -0.70 -4.22
C SER A 17 7.45 -1.65 -3.27
N VAL A 18 6.24 -1.27 -2.82
CA VAL A 18 5.42 -2.14 -1.96
C VAL A 18 4.96 -3.40 -2.71
N ARG A 19 4.56 -3.26 -3.99
CA ARG A 19 4.20 -4.41 -4.82
C ARG A 19 5.36 -5.41 -4.91
N ALA A 20 6.57 -4.92 -5.18
CA ALA A 20 7.77 -5.75 -5.31
C ALA A 20 8.10 -6.46 -3.98
N GLU A 21 8.04 -5.73 -2.86
CA GLU A 21 8.29 -6.30 -1.53
C GLU A 21 7.28 -7.40 -1.19
N VAL A 22 5.98 -7.14 -1.38
CA VAL A 22 4.95 -8.16 -1.09
C VAL A 22 5.10 -9.37 -2.02
N ALA A 23 5.43 -9.15 -3.30
CA ALA A 23 5.66 -10.22 -4.26
C ALA A 23 6.86 -11.10 -3.90
N HIS A 24 7.88 -10.53 -3.24
CA HIS A 24 9.06 -11.28 -2.77
C HIS A 24 8.70 -12.38 -1.76
N TRP A 25 7.70 -12.13 -0.90
CA TRP A 25 7.29 -13.05 0.16
C TRP A 25 6.08 -13.91 -0.19
N ALA A 26 5.31 -13.50 -1.20
CA ALA A 26 4.07 -14.17 -1.56
C ALA A 26 4.30 -15.58 -2.11
N ALA A 27 3.45 -16.53 -1.71
CA ALA A 27 3.45 -17.88 -2.30
C ALA A 27 3.14 -17.81 -3.81
N PRO A 28 3.60 -18.80 -4.61
CA PRO A 28 3.23 -18.92 -6.01
C PRO A 28 1.71 -18.78 -6.24
N ASP A 29 1.33 -18.16 -7.37
CA ASP A 29 -0.06 -17.90 -7.76
C ASP A 29 -0.85 -16.97 -6.81
N THR A 30 -0.17 -16.26 -5.90
CA THR A 30 -0.77 -15.15 -5.15
C THR A 30 -0.92 -13.93 -6.04
N ARG A 31 -2.16 -13.46 -6.20
CA ARG A 31 -2.46 -12.21 -6.90
C ARG A 31 -2.41 -11.05 -5.90
N ILE A 32 -1.70 -9.98 -6.26
CA ILE A 32 -1.46 -8.82 -5.40
C ILE A 32 -2.11 -7.58 -6.02
N ASP A 33 -3.09 -7.02 -5.33
CA ASP A 33 -3.71 -5.74 -5.67
C ASP A 33 -3.28 -4.69 -4.65
N VAL A 34 -2.48 -3.72 -5.09
CA VAL A 34 -2.00 -2.62 -4.25
C VAL A 34 -2.91 -1.43 -4.46
N ARG A 35 -3.58 -1.00 -3.39
CA ARG A 35 -4.54 0.11 -3.41
C ARG A 35 -4.08 1.24 -2.53
N ARG A 36 -4.48 2.44 -2.91
CA ARG A 36 -4.30 3.66 -2.15
C ARG A 36 -5.65 4.22 -1.74
N ILE A 37 -5.67 4.99 -0.66
CA ILE A 37 -6.83 5.81 -0.32
C ILE A 37 -6.93 7.00 -1.29
N THR A 38 -8.14 7.47 -1.54
CA THR A 38 -8.40 8.57 -2.49
C THR A 38 -8.44 9.95 -1.82
N ARG A 39 -8.40 9.99 -0.48
CA ARG A 39 -8.30 11.21 0.35
C ARG A 39 -7.41 10.89 1.54
N GLY A 40 -6.78 11.91 2.13
CA GLY A 40 -5.95 11.78 3.32
C GLY A 40 -4.59 12.41 3.09
N THR A 41 -3.59 11.94 3.83
CA THR A 41 -2.21 12.45 3.73
C THR A 41 -1.43 11.82 2.56
N ALA A 42 -0.38 12.52 2.11
CA ALA A 42 0.60 11.99 1.16
C ALA A 42 1.70 11.15 1.84
N SER A 43 1.91 11.34 3.15
CA SER A 43 2.91 10.65 3.97
C SER A 43 2.43 10.61 5.42
N ILE A 44 2.69 9.52 6.14
CA ILE A 44 2.34 9.41 7.55
C ILE A 44 3.57 9.79 8.37
N GLU A 45 3.54 10.95 9.02
CA GLU A 45 4.68 11.50 9.76
C GLU A 45 4.31 11.94 11.18
N SER A 46 3.03 11.77 11.55
CA SER A 46 2.48 12.09 12.86
C SER A 46 1.17 11.34 13.12
N GLU A 47 0.70 11.35 14.36
CA GLU A 47 -0.60 10.78 14.75
C GLU A 47 -1.77 11.53 14.11
N TYR A 48 -1.56 12.80 13.71
CA TYR A 48 -2.55 13.54 12.94
C TYR A 48 -2.71 12.94 11.54
N ASP A 49 -1.60 12.57 10.89
CA ASP A 49 -1.62 11.96 9.57
C ASP A 49 -2.25 10.57 9.59
N GLU A 50 -2.03 9.80 10.67
CA GLU A 50 -2.68 8.50 10.88
C GLU A 50 -4.20 8.61 11.02
N ALA A 51 -4.70 9.74 11.53
CA ALA A 51 -6.12 9.97 11.75
C ALA A 51 -6.89 10.47 10.51
N LEU A 52 -6.19 10.88 9.44
CA LEU A 52 -6.77 11.49 8.22
C LEU A 52 -7.10 10.50 7.10
#